data_AF-A0A6V7UU99-F1
#
_entry.id   AF-A0A6V7UU99-F1
#
_cell.length_a   1.000
_cell.length_b   1.000
_cell.length_c   1.000
_cell.angle_alpha   90.00
_cell.angle_beta   90.00
_cell.angle_gamma   90.00
#
_symmetry.space_group_name_H-M   'P 1'
#
loop_
_entity.id
_entity.type
_entity.pdbx_description
1 polymer ?
#
loop_
_entity_poly.entity_id
_entity_poly.type
_entity_poly.pdbx_seq_one_letter_code
_entity_poly.pdbx_strand_id
1 'polypeptide(L)'
;MCPSPPIRSTRSKCACFWKTLIVVTAIITALFGVFVYLNEEFEPVVYRLPPPPSLKGPLKPNNYLRNAQMLLKGQIMGPESLVVEKDGKRTIIYTGTWDGKLLKIVNGIVEKSLKIKPGKKTFACGATYHTEPKCGRPLGIRRLNEREFIVAEAYSGLYTVDFEKGTVNQIFSNEQTLEEKKCHFANDLDILNGRNDSNSFTVFFSHSSTRWDRRRFMHDFFEGKSTGRLIRVEFDRNLKPKPSVALDGLGFANGVQLHPDGESLLVSECSRARIIRYFHSGPKRGQHSVFTKNLPGFPDNIRISSSGQSFSRRNGCC
;
A
#
# COMPACT_ATOMS: atom_id res chain seq x y z
N MET A 1 8.62 -87.38 23.13
CA MET A 1 8.17 -86.02 23.48
C MET A 1 9.01 -85.00 22.72
N CYS A 2 8.43 -84.33 21.73
CA CYS A 2 8.94 -83.11 21.14
C CYS A 2 7.78 -82.11 21.19
N PRO A 3 7.89 -80.97 21.89
CA PRO A 3 6.81 -80.00 21.91
C PRO A 3 6.82 -79.20 20.60
N SER A 4 5.68 -79.20 19.91
CA SER A 4 5.39 -78.32 18.78
C SER A 4 5.40 -76.84 19.21
N PRO A 5 5.83 -75.90 18.35
CA PRO A 5 5.98 -74.49 18.71
C PRO A 5 4.61 -73.77 18.79
N PRO A 6 4.49 -72.66 19.53
CA PRO A 6 3.23 -71.95 19.67
C PRO A 6 2.90 -71.17 18.39
N ILE A 7 1.67 -71.33 17.90
CA ILE A 7 1.10 -70.51 16.82
C ILE A 7 0.91 -69.10 17.36
N ARG A 8 1.82 -68.18 17.04
CA ARG A 8 1.70 -66.77 17.39
C ARG A 8 0.53 -66.14 16.61
N SER A 9 -0.44 -65.64 17.38
CA SER A 9 -1.62 -64.88 16.97
C SER A 9 -1.37 -63.90 15.80
N THR A 10 -1.96 -64.21 14.65
CA THR A 10 -2.06 -63.33 13.47
C THR A 10 -3.10 -62.21 13.64
N ARG A 11 -3.97 -62.31 14.66
CA ARG A 11 -5.07 -61.37 14.91
C ARG A 11 -4.61 -59.99 15.40
N SER A 12 -3.53 -59.90 16.19
CA SER A 12 -3.07 -58.60 16.73
C SER A 12 -2.36 -57.74 15.68
N LYS A 13 -1.70 -58.36 14.69
CA LYS A 13 -1.01 -57.65 13.61
C LYS A 13 -1.99 -56.97 12.65
N CYS A 14 -3.11 -57.62 12.32
CA CYS A 14 -4.17 -57.01 11.51
C CYS A 14 -4.83 -55.82 12.22
N ALA A 15 -5.17 -55.95 13.50
CA ALA A 15 -5.81 -54.86 14.25
C ALA A 15 -4.88 -53.64 14.40
N CYS A 16 -3.56 -53.87 14.55
CA CYS A 16 -2.56 -52.80 14.57
C CYS A 16 -2.47 -52.11 13.19
N PHE A 17 -2.41 -52.87 12.10
CA PHE A 17 -2.38 -52.36 10.73
C PHE A 17 -3.59 -51.47 10.40
N TRP A 18 -4.82 -51.92 10.74
CA TRP A 18 -6.03 -51.13 10.50
C TRP A 18 -6.09 -49.86 11.35
N LYS A 19 -5.65 -49.90 12.61
CA LYS A 19 -5.54 -48.69 13.46
C LYS A 19 -4.52 -47.70 12.91
N THR A 20 -3.36 -48.17 12.46
CA THR A 20 -2.35 -47.32 11.82
C THR A 20 -2.87 -46.72 10.52
N LEU A 21 -3.57 -47.50 9.69
CA LEU A 21 -4.14 -47.02 8.43
C LEU A 21 -5.20 -45.92 8.67
N ILE A 22 -6.07 -46.08 9.66
CA ILE A 22 -7.09 -45.07 10.03
C ILE A 22 -6.41 -43.78 10.48
N VAL A 23 -5.40 -43.87 11.36
CA VAL A 23 -4.69 -42.69 11.87
C VAL A 23 -3.93 -41.97 10.74
N VAL A 24 -3.22 -42.70 9.87
CA VAL A 24 -2.51 -42.13 8.73
C VAL A 24 -3.48 -41.45 7.77
N THR A 25 -4.62 -42.08 7.47
CA THR A 25 -5.65 -41.50 6.60
C THR A 25 -6.22 -40.23 7.21
N ALA A 26 -6.52 -40.22 8.52
CA ALA A 26 -7.01 -39.03 9.22
C ALA A 26 -5.99 -37.88 9.18
N ILE A 27 -4.69 -38.18 9.34
CA ILE A 27 -3.62 -37.18 9.22
C ILE A 27 -3.53 -36.64 7.79
N ILE A 28 -3.56 -37.51 6.78
CA ILE A 28 -3.53 -37.07 5.37
C ILE A 28 -4.73 -36.20 5.04
N THR A 29 -5.94 -36.59 5.45
CA THR A 29 -7.15 -35.79 5.23
C THR A 29 -7.09 -34.45 5.96
N ALA A 30 -6.56 -34.41 7.19
CA ALA A 30 -6.36 -33.16 7.93
C ALA A 30 -5.32 -32.27 7.24
N LEU A 31 -4.20 -32.83 6.78
CA LEU A 31 -3.18 -32.11 6.03
C LEU A 31 -3.71 -31.62 4.68
N PHE A 32 -4.55 -32.39 3.99
CA PHE A 32 -5.20 -31.99 2.76
C PHE A 32 -6.24 -30.88 3.01
N GLY A 33 -7.04 -30.99 4.07
CA GLY A 33 -7.96 -29.93 4.49
C GLY A 33 -7.23 -28.64 4.85
N VAL A 34 -6.11 -28.74 5.56
CA VAL A 34 -5.23 -27.60 5.86
C VAL A 34 -4.60 -27.06 4.57
N PHE A 35 -4.15 -27.91 3.65
CA PHE A 35 -3.61 -27.47 2.36
C PHE A 35 -4.66 -26.72 1.52
N VAL A 36 -5.89 -27.23 1.44
CA VAL A 36 -7.01 -26.56 0.74
C VAL A 36 -7.35 -25.25 1.44
N TYR A 37 -7.44 -25.23 2.77
CA TYR A 37 -7.74 -24.01 3.54
C TYR A 37 -6.63 -22.94 3.46
N LEU A 38 -5.36 -23.36 3.40
CA LEU A 38 -4.21 -22.45 3.31
C LEU A 38 -3.97 -21.93 1.89
N ASN A 39 -4.52 -22.59 0.87
CA ASN A 39 -4.55 -22.04 -0.47
C ASN A 39 -5.72 -21.04 -0.55
N GLU A 40 -5.45 -19.77 -0.23
CA GLU A 40 -6.33 -18.67 -0.65
C GLU A 40 -6.51 -18.80 -2.17
N GLU A 41 -7.74 -19.06 -2.63
CA GLU A 41 -8.01 -19.35 -4.05
C GLU A 41 -7.56 -18.18 -4.92
N PHE A 42 -6.43 -18.37 -5.61
CA PHE A 42 -5.96 -17.43 -6.60
C PHE A 42 -6.92 -17.49 -7.80
N GLU A 43 -7.67 -16.42 -8.01
CA GLU A 43 -8.79 -16.40 -8.96
C GLU A 43 -8.49 -15.38 -10.09
N PRO A 44 -7.77 -15.79 -11.14
CA PRO A 44 -7.40 -14.88 -12.21
C PRO A 44 -8.60 -14.53 -13.10
N VAL A 45 -8.76 -13.25 -13.37
CA VAL A 45 -9.69 -12.73 -14.38
C VAL A 45 -8.93 -12.15 -15.56
N VAL A 46 -9.42 -12.43 -16.76
CA VAL A 46 -8.78 -11.93 -17.98
C VAL A 46 -9.04 -10.43 -18.11
N TYR A 47 -7.96 -9.66 -18.13
CA TYR A 47 -7.98 -8.25 -18.50
C TYR A 47 -6.93 -7.97 -19.56
N ARG A 48 -7.34 -7.34 -20.66
CA ARG A 48 -6.44 -6.99 -21.78
C ARG A 48 -6.31 -5.49 -21.86
N LEU A 49 -5.10 -4.99 -21.67
CA LEU A 49 -4.81 -3.59 -21.97
C LEU A 49 -4.91 -3.36 -23.48
N PRO A 50 -5.37 -2.17 -23.89
CA PRO A 50 -5.28 -1.77 -25.29
C PRO A 50 -3.81 -1.71 -25.73
N PRO A 51 -3.54 -1.71 -27.05
CA PRO A 51 -2.18 -1.50 -27.56
C PRO A 51 -1.56 -0.22 -26.96
N PRO A 52 -0.26 -0.25 -26.62
CA PRO A 52 0.40 0.90 -26.02
C PRO A 52 0.30 2.11 -26.95
N PRO A 53 0.14 3.33 -26.40
CA PRO A 53 0.03 4.52 -27.22
C PRO A 53 1.35 4.79 -27.94
N SER A 54 1.28 5.39 -29.13
CA SER A 54 2.49 5.83 -29.83
C SER A 54 3.20 6.92 -29.02
N LEU A 55 4.52 6.79 -28.84
CA LEU A 55 5.34 7.76 -28.12
C LEU A 55 5.66 8.99 -29.00
N LYS A 56 4.61 9.74 -29.36
CA LYS A 56 4.67 10.96 -30.18
C LYS A 56 4.09 12.15 -29.40
N GLY A 57 4.37 13.37 -29.87
CA GLY A 57 3.86 14.60 -29.23
C GLY A 57 4.28 14.69 -27.75
N PRO A 58 3.34 14.90 -26.81
CA PRO A 58 3.63 14.95 -25.38
C PRO A 58 4.27 13.68 -24.80
N LEU A 59 4.13 12.52 -25.47
CA LEU A 59 4.70 11.24 -25.05
C LEU A 59 6.07 10.95 -25.69
N LYS A 60 6.61 11.88 -26.49
CA LYS A 60 7.91 11.70 -27.15
C LYS A 60 9.00 11.50 -26.07
N PRO A 61 9.86 10.48 -26.21
CA PRO A 61 10.97 10.29 -25.28
C PRO A 61 11.87 11.53 -25.23
N ASN A 62 12.35 11.85 -24.05
CA ASN A 62 13.27 12.96 -23.81
C ASN A 62 14.38 12.53 -22.84
N ASN A 63 15.41 13.36 -22.73
CA ASN A 63 16.58 13.10 -21.88
C ASN A 63 16.72 14.12 -20.74
N TYR A 64 15.64 14.81 -20.34
CA TYR A 64 15.72 15.92 -19.38
C TYR A 64 16.35 15.50 -18.05
N LEU A 65 16.11 14.26 -17.61
CA LEU A 65 16.63 13.73 -16.35
C LEU A 65 18.00 13.06 -16.46
N ARG A 66 18.63 13.03 -17.65
CA ARG A 66 19.92 12.34 -17.85
C ARG A 66 21.05 12.94 -17.00
N ASN A 67 21.02 14.25 -16.78
CA ASN A 67 22.02 14.99 -16.00
C ASN A 67 21.50 15.36 -14.60
N ALA A 68 20.40 14.75 -14.15
CA ALA A 68 19.86 15.02 -12.82
C ALA A 68 20.86 14.58 -11.74
N GLN A 69 21.02 15.41 -10.71
CA GLN A 69 21.83 15.05 -9.55
C GLN A 69 21.11 13.96 -8.74
N MET A 70 21.79 12.84 -8.50
CA MET A 70 21.29 11.79 -7.63
C MET A 70 21.69 12.11 -6.18
N LEU A 71 20.71 12.45 -5.34
CA LEU A 71 20.93 12.64 -3.91
C LEU A 71 20.91 11.29 -3.19
N LEU A 72 21.82 11.10 -2.21
CA LEU A 72 21.84 9.95 -1.29
C LEU A 72 21.85 8.57 -1.98
N LYS A 73 22.37 8.47 -3.21
CA LYS A 73 22.47 7.22 -3.96
C LYS A 73 23.24 6.18 -3.15
N GLY A 74 22.63 5.01 -2.93
CA GLY A 74 23.22 3.92 -2.15
C GLY A 74 23.18 4.13 -0.62
N GLN A 75 22.69 5.27 -0.13
CA GLN A 75 22.60 5.57 1.31
C GLN A 75 21.19 5.34 1.85
N ILE A 76 20.16 5.59 1.03
CA ILE A 76 18.75 5.35 1.36
C ILE A 76 18.14 4.38 0.35
N MET A 77 17.16 3.59 0.79
CA MET A 77 16.55 2.54 -0.03
C MET A 77 15.05 2.78 -0.21
N GLY A 78 14.62 2.77 -1.47
CA GLY A 78 13.21 2.82 -1.86
C GLY A 78 12.41 4.01 -1.32
N PRO A 79 12.88 5.27 -1.39
CA PRO A 79 11.99 6.40 -1.18
C PRO A 79 10.84 6.33 -2.20
N GLU A 80 9.61 6.48 -1.74
CA GLU A 80 8.41 6.23 -2.55
C GLU A 80 7.64 7.52 -2.81
N SER A 81 7.21 8.21 -1.74
CA SER A 81 6.58 9.53 -1.80
C SER A 81 7.44 10.59 -1.14
N LEU A 82 7.41 11.80 -1.71
CA LEU A 82 8.21 12.94 -1.29
C LEU A 82 7.30 14.13 -0.96
N VAL A 83 7.59 14.80 0.16
CA VAL A 83 7.19 16.20 0.37
C VAL A 83 8.46 17.05 0.24
N VAL A 84 8.45 18.02 -0.68
CA VAL A 84 9.58 18.91 -0.93
C VAL A 84 9.20 20.34 -0.60
N GLU A 85 9.99 20.97 0.25
CA GLU A 85 9.76 22.31 0.75
C GLU A 85 11.01 23.17 0.61
N LYS A 86 10.80 24.49 0.52
CA LYS A 86 11.84 25.50 0.43
C LYS A 86 11.77 26.41 1.64
N ASP A 87 12.90 26.59 2.31
CA ASP A 87 13.07 27.54 3.40
C ASP A 87 14.32 28.38 3.14
N GLY A 88 14.11 29.55 2.54
CA GLY A 88 15.17 30.37 1.97
C GLY A 88 15.97 29.59 0.92
N LYS A 89 17.27 29.39 1.18
CA LYS A 89 18.17 28.60 0.32
C LYS A 89 18.11 27.09 0.63
N ARG A 90 17.42 26.67 1.69
CA ARG A 90 17.36 25.27 2.11
C ARG A 90 16.30 24.52 1.31
N THR A 91 16.64 23.32 0.86
CA THR A 91 15.70 22.35 0.31
C THR A 91 15.48 21.27 1.34
N ILE A 92 14.25 21.12 1.81
CA ILE A 92 13.87 20.11 2.79
C ILE A 92 13.03 19.05 2.07
N ILE A 93 13.40 17.79 2.22
CA ILE A 93 12.70 16.64 1.63
C ILE A 93 12.31 15.70 2.76
N TYR A 94 11.04 15.34 2.82
CA TYR A 94 10.51 14.32 3.72
C TYR A 94 10.09 13.10 2.92
N THR A 95 10.47 11.91 3.38
CA THR A 95 10.18 10.64 2.68
C THR A 95 10.12 9.45 3.64
N GLY A 96 9.39 8.42 3.25
CA GLY A 96 9.54 7.06 3.79
C GLY A 96 10.63 6.26 3.08
N THR A 97 11.07 5.14 3.66
CA THR A 97 12.01 4.19 3.04
C THR A 97 11.55 2.74 3.17
N TRP A 98 12.18 1.83 2.41
CA TRP A 98 11.84 0.41 2.40
C TRP A 98 12.08 -0.29 3.75
N ASP A 99 13.06 0.15 4.53
CA ASP A 99 13.37 -0.39 5.86
C ASP A 99 12.51 0.23 6.98
N GLY A 100 11.42 0.93 6.63
CA GLY A 100 10.45 1.46 7.61
C GLY A 100 10.89 2.74 8.31
N LYS A 101 11.85 3.48 7.74
CA LYS A 101 12.25 4.78 8.28
C LYS A 101 11.44 5.91 7.63
N LEU A 102 11.36 7.00 8.38
CA LEU A 102 10.88 8.31 7.93
C LEU A 102 12.05 9.27 8.04
N LEU A 103 12.40 9.93 6.95
CA LEU A 103 13.57 10.78 6.85
C LEU A 103 13.18 12.24 6.63
N LYS A 104 13.88 13.14 7.33
CA LYS A 104 13.98 14.56 6.96
C LYS A 104 15.37 14.79 6.39
N ILE A 105 15.43 15.25 5.16
CA ILE A 105 16.66 15.50 4.40
C ILE A 105 16.75 17.00 4.14
N VAL A 106 17.84 17.64 4.55
CA VAL A 106 18.08 19.07 4.30
C VAL A 106 19.32 19.21 3.44
N ASN A 107 19.16 19.86 2.28
CA ASN A 107 20.24 20.06 1.30
C ASN A 107 21.00 18.77 0.93
N GLY A 108 20.26 17.66 0.84
CA GLY A 108 20.83 16.35 0.49
C GLY A 108 21.47 15.59 1.67
N ILE A 109 21.37 16.08 2.90
CA ILE A 109 21.87 15.43 4.12
C ILE A 109 20.70 14.96 4.98
N VAL A 110 20.74 13.72 5.47
CA VAL A 110 19.72 13.19 6.40
C VAL A 110 19.92 13.83 7.78
N GLU A 111 19.02 14.73 8.19
CA GLU A 111 19.07 15.38 9.51
C GLU A 111 18.31 14.60 10.58
N LYS A 112 17.19 13.98 10.22
CA LYS A 112 16.36 13.19 11.14
C LYS A 112 15.98 11.87 10.50
N SER A 113 15.93 10.82 11.33
CA SER A 113 15.45 9.50 10.97
C SER A 113 14.58 8.96 12.10
N LEU A 114 13.29 8.79 11.83
CA LEU A 114 12.34 8.14 12.74
C LEU A 114 12.00 6.74 12.23
N LYS A 115 11.53 5.85 13.10
CA LYS A 115 10.97 4.55 12.72
C LYS A 115 9.46 4.65 12.68
N ILE A 116 8.81 4.17 11.63
CA ILE A 116 7.34 4.18 11.53
C ILE A 116 6.69 3.28 12.60
N LYS A 117 7.38 2.21 13.03
CA LYS A 117 6.97 1.30 14.12
C LYS A 117 7.98 1.30 15.27
N PRO A 118 7.99 2.34 16.13
CA PRO A 118 8.92 2.44 17.25
C PRO A 118 8.50 1.46 18.37
N GLY A 119 9.14 0.29 18.47
CA GLY A 119 8.86 -0.63 19.59
C GLY A 119 9.22 -2.09 19.36
N LYS A 120 9.34 -2.55 18.12
CA LYS A 120 9.74 -3.94 17.83
C LYS A 120 11.27 -4.07 17.86
N LYS A 121 11.87 -4.06 19.06
CA LYS A 121 13.33 -4.21 19.28
C LYS A 121 13.88 -5.61 18.95
N THR A 122 13.03 -6.55 18.55
CA THR A 122 13.38 -7.97 18.48
C THR A 122 14.14 -8.39 17.22
N PHE A 123 14.23 -7.54 16.19
CA PHE A 123 14.97 -7.86 14.97
C PHE A 123 15.43 -6.60 14.22
N ALA A 124 16.50 -6.73 13.42
CA ALA A 124 17.00 -5.64 12.58
C ALA A 124 16.13 -5.45 11.33
N CYS A 125 15.76 -4.20 11.04
CA CYS A 125 15.06 -3.84 9.82
C CYS A 125 16.04 -3.79 8.64
N GLY A 126 15.75 -4.53 7.57
CA GLY A 126 16.72 -4.79 6.51
C GLY A 126 16.23 -4.61 5.07
N ALA A 127 15.11 -3.91 4.83
CA ALA A 127 14.56 -3.75 3.48
C ALA A 127 14.45 -5.10 2.73
N THR A 128 13.87 -6.11 3.39
CA THR A 128 13.71 -7.46 2.82
C THR A 128 12.24 -7.89 2.84
N TYR A 129 11.88 -8.83 1.97
CA TYR A 129 10.54 -9.41 1.90
C TYR A 129 9.99 -9.88 3.27
N HIS A 130 10.81 -10.47 4.14
CA HIS A 130 10.33 -10.97 5.43
C HIS A 130 10.30 -9.91 6.53
N THR A 131 11.16 -8.90 6.45
CA THR A 131 11.25 -7.85 7.49
C THR A 131 10.31 -6.69 7.21
N GLU A 132 9.98 -6.42 5.95
CA GLU A 132 9.17 -5.26 5.52
C GLU A 132 7.86 -5.09 6.30
N PRO A 133 6.98 -6.09 6.50
CA PRO A 133 5.72 -5.88 7.23
C PRO A 133 5.93 -5.59 8.71
N LYS A 134 7.01 -6.18 9.26
CA LYS A 134 7.35 -6.03 10.67
C LYS A 134 7.95 -4.64 10.94
N CYS A 135 8.75 -4.14 10.01
CA CYS A 135 9.36 -2.79 10.04
C CYS A 135 8.39 -1.68 9.64
N GLY A 136 7.46 -2.01 8.73
CA GLY A 136 6.66 -1.06 8.00
C GLY A 136 7.32 -0.63 6.69
N ARG A 137 6.49 -0.16 5.77
CA ARG A 137 6.82 0.42 4.47
C ARG A 137 5.93 1.66 4.29
N PRO A 138 6.40 2.84 4.68
CA PRO A 138 5.69 4.08 4.37
C PRO A 138 5.72 4.31 2.86
N LEU A 139 4.56 4.52 2.28
CA LEU A 139 4.35 4.75 0.84
C LEU A 139 3.94 6.21 0.67
N GLY A 140 2.71 6.61 1.05
CA GLY A 140 2.28 8.01 1.01
C GLY A 140 2.79 8.88 2.17
N ILE A 141 3.09 10.15 1.90
CA ILE A 141 3.34 11.22 2.90
C ILE A 141 2.75 12.55 2.40
N ARG A 142 2.08 13.29 3.29
CA ARG A 142 1.58 14.66 3.06
C ARG A 142 1.73 15.53 4.29
N ARG A 143 1.93 16.82 4.06
CA ARG A 143 1.93 17.83 5.13
C ARG A 143 0.50 18.06 5.62
N LEU A 144 0.28 17.93 6.93
CA LEU A 144 -1.03 18.15 7.56
C LEU A 144 -1.21 19.61 8.00
N ASN A 145 -0.17 20.17 8.61
CA ASN A 145 -0.08 21.53 9.15
C ASN A 145 1.41 21.94 9.23
N GLU A 146 1.74 23.05 9.89
CA GLU A 146 3.12 23.56 9.98
C GLU A 146 4.15 22.54 10.50
N ARG A 147 3.74 21.59 11.35
CA ARG A 147 4.65 20.63 12.02
C ARG A 147 4.40 19.19 11.61
N GLU A 148 3.14 18.80 11.53
CA GLU A 148 2.73 17.41 11.40
C GLU A 148 2.54 16.97 9.94
N PHE A 149 2.75 15.69 9.70
CA PHE A 149 2.51 14.99 8.45
C PHE A 149 1.53 13.85 8.67
N ILE A 150 0.76 13.51 7.64
CA ILE A 150 0.09 12.21 7.55
C ILE A 150 0.93 11.30 6.67
N VAL A 151 1.14 10.07 7.16
CA VAL A 151 1.88 9.02 6.47
C VAL A 151 0.99 7.80 6.32
N ALA A 152 0.91 7.25 5.10
CA ALA A 152 0.31 5.95 4.85
C ALA A 152 1.39 4.86 4.91
N GLU A 153 1.24 3.95 5.86
CA GLU A 153 2.05 2.76 6.06
C GLU A 153 1.32 1.56 5.46
N ALA A 154 2.00 0.87 4.55
CA ALA A 154 1.43 -0.22 3.76
C ALA A 154 0.62 -1.25 4.57
N TYR A 155 1.16 -1.67 5.72
CA TYR A 155 0.60 -2.80 6.48
C TYR A 155 -0.30 -2.39 7.64
N SER A 156 -0.08 -1.22 8.26
CA SER A 156 -0.79 -0.83 9.48
C SER A 156 -1.68 0.40 9.35
N GLY A 157 -1.67 1.14 8.25
CA GLY A 157 -2.64 2.23 8.01
C GLY A 157 -2.02 3.62 8.14
N LEU A 158 -2.73 4.57 8.75
CA LEU A 158 -2.33 5.98 8.74
C LEU A 158 -1.69 6.42 10.06
N TYR A 159 -0.69 7.28 9.95
CA TYR A 159 0.07 7.83 11.07
C TYR A 159 0.16 9.35 11.01
N THR A 160 0.11 10.02 12.16
CA THR A 160 0.66 11.38 12.31
C THR A 160 2.14 11.30 12.65
N VAL A 161 2.92 12.20 12.05
CA VAL A 161 4.37 12.28 12.25
C VAL A 161 4.78 13.74 12.48
N ASP A 162 5.53 13.98 13.55
CA ASP A 162 6.24 15.24 13.78
C ASP A 162 7.75 14.94 13.81
N PHE A 163 8.47 15.42 12.79
CA PHE A 163 9.90 15.17 12.65
C PHE A 163 10.76 15.93 13.67
N GLU A 164 10.28 17.07 14.15
CA GLU A 164 11.00 17.90 15.11
C GLU A 164 10.86 17.36 16.52
N LYS A 165 9.64 16.99 16.90
CA LYS A 165 9.34 16.34 18.19
C LYS A 165 9.75 14.86 18.21
N GLY A 166 9.88 14.24 17.05
CA GLY A 166 10.19 12.82 16.91
C GLY A 166 9.03 11.88 17.24
N THR A 167 7.78 12.36 17.16
CA THR A 167 6.60 11.57 17.48
C THR A 167 6.00 10.91 16.25
N VAL A 168 5.57 9.66 16.40
CA VAL A 168 4.92 8.85 15.37
C VAL A 168 3.74 8.15 16.02
N ASN A 169 2.51 8.55 15.68
CA ASN A 169 1.30 8.02 16.30
C ASN A 169 0.38 7.45 15.23
N GLN A 170 -0.10 6.22 15.42
CA GLN A 170 -1.10 5.63 14.54
C GLN A 170 -2.46 6.28 14.79
N ILE A 171 -3.12 6.73 13.73
CA ILE A 171 -4.44 7.38 13.81
C ILE A 171 -5.54 6.57 13.12
N PHE A 172 -5.17 5.63 12.24
CA PHE A 172 -6.09 4.71 11.58
C PHE A 172 -5.42 3.35 11.42
N SER A 173 -6.10 2.28 11.84
CA SER A 173 -5.58 0.91 11.74
C SER A 173 -6.18 0.19 10.54
N ASN A 174 -5.31 -0.46 9.78
CA ASN A 174 -5.67 -1.37 8.69
C ASN A 174 -6.40 -2.65 9.17
N GLU A 175 -6.34 -2.95 10.46
CA GLU A 175 -7.07 -4.07 11.08
C GLU A 175 -8.59 -3.80 11.12
N GLN A 176 -9.02 -2.56 10.89
CA GLN A 176 -10.42 -2.22 10.76
C GLN A 176 -11.04 -2.82 9.50
N THR A 177 -12.25 -3.33 9.66
CA THR A 177 -13.07 -3.84 8.56
C THR A 177 -13.98 -2.73 8.08
N LEU A 178 -13.99 -2.47 6.76
CA LEU A 178 -14.93 -1.56 6.10
C LEU A 178 -15.72 -2.35 5.07
N GLU A 179 -17.04 -2.36 5.21
CA GLU A 179 -17.95 -3.15 4.35
C GLU A 179 -17.50 -4.62 4.26
N GLU A 180 -17.24 -5.23 5.42
CA GLU A 180 -16.80 -6.64 5.57
C GLU A 180 -15.42 -6.97 4.98
N LYS A 181 -14.73 -6.00 4.36
CA LYS A 181 -13.38 -6.15 3.80
C LYS A 181 -12.33 -5.43 4.66
N LYS A 182 -11.28 -6.15 5.06
CA LYS A 182 -10.11 -5.57 5.74
C LYS A 182 -9.34 -4.59 4.84
N CYS A 183 -8.63 -3.65 5.45
CA CYS A 183 -7.73 -2.74 4.74
C CYS A 183 -6.31 -3.32 4.74
N HIS A 184 -5.92 -4.08 3.71
CA HIS A 184 -4.64 -4.81 3.71
C HIS A 184 -3.44 -3.98 3.23
N PHE A 185 -3.68 -2.96 2.42
CA PHE A 185 -2.63 -2.29 1.67
C PHE A 185 -2.93 -0.80 1.47
N ALA A 186 -2.64 0.02 2.48
CA ALA A 186 -2.71 1.48 2.35
C ALA A 186 -1.52 1.99 1.51
N ASN A 187 -1.76 2.87 0.54
CA ASN A 187 -0.72 3.29 -0.39
C ASN A 187 -0.48 4.80 -0.34
N ASP A 188 -0.95 5.57 -1.31
CA ASP A 188 -0.85 7.03 -1.28
C ASP A 188 -2.07 7.69 -0.64
N LEU A 189 -1.92 8.96 -0.30
CA LEU A 189 -2.99 9.76 0.32
C LEU A 189 -2.92 11.22 -0.09
N ASP A 190 -4.05 11.91 0.01
CA ASP A 190 -4.11 13.36 0.03
C ASP A 190 -5.08 13.88 1.11
N ILE A 191 -4.89 15.14 1.52
CA ILE A 191 -5.59 15.72 2.67
C ILE A 191 -6.50 16.84 2.20
N LEU A 192 -7.81 16.64 2.31
CA LEU A 192 -8.82 17.67 2.10
C LEU A 192 -9.01 18.46 3.40
N ASN A 193 -9.00 19.79 3.28
CA ASN A 193 -9.10 20.71 4.40
C ASN A 193 -8.07 20.32 5.47
N GLY A 194 -6.78 20.60 5.21
CA GLY A 194 -5.72 20.44 6.21
C GLY A 194 -6.11 21.04 7.56
N ARG A 195 -5.35 20.77 8.62
CA ARG A 195 -5.75 21.16 9.98
C ARG A 195 -5.68 22.70 10.14
N ASN A 196 -6.74 23.38 9.71
CA ASN A 196 -7.00 24.80 9.87
C ASN A 196 -7.75 25.04 11.21
N ASP A 197 -8.19 26.27 11.48
CA ASP A 197 -8.84 26.69 12.73
C ASP A 197 -10.01 25.78 13.19
N SER A 198 -10.68 25.07 12.27
CA SER A 198 -11.77 24.13 12.52
C SER A 198 -11.35 22.81 13.20
N ASN A 199 -10.05 22.52 13.31
CA ASN A 199 -9.49 21.35 14.00
C ASN A 199 -9.91 19.95 13.47
N SER A 200 -10.72 19.86 12.42
CA SER A 200 -11.03 18.62 11.69
C SER A 200 -10.38 18.64 10.31
N PHE A 201 -10.09 17.46 9.77
CA PHE A 201 -9.56 17.29 8.41
C PHE A 201 -10.05 15.97 7.83
N THR A 202 -9.98 15.84 6.50
CA THR A 202 -10.34 14.60 5.81
C THR A 202 -9.15 14.06 5.05
N VAL A 203 -8.87 12.77 5.21
CA VAL A 203 -7.87 12.07 4.40
C VAL A 203 -8.59 11.20 3.38
N PHE A 204 -8.19 11.34 2.12
CA PHE A 204 -8.47 10.34 1.11
C PHE A 204 -7.20 9.53 0.90
N PHE A 205 -7.28 8.21 1.03
CA PHE A 205 -6.15 7.34 0.75
C PHE A 205 -6.57 6.18 -0.13
N SER A 206 -5.65 5.75 -0.98
CA SER A 206 -5.83 4.57 -1.81
C SER A 206 -5.52 3.33 -1.00
N HIS A 207 -6.41 2.36 -1.09
CA HIS A 207 -6.26 1.02 -0.58
C HIS A 207 -6.10 0.09 -1.78
N SER A 208 -4.88 -0.37 -2.06
CA SER A 208 -4.53 -0.99 -3.35
C SER A 208 -5.28 -2.29 -3.64
N SER A 209 -5.48 -3.13 -2.61
CA SER A 209 -6.07 -4.45 -2.75
C SER A 209 -6.73 -4.89 -1.45
N THR A 210 -7.93 -5.46 -1.53
CA THR A 210 -8.59 -6.11 -0.39
C THR A 210 -8.11 -7.54 -0.17
N ARG A 211 -7.19 -8.06 -1.00
CA ARG A 211 -6.75 -9.46 -0.98
C ARG A 211 -5.27 -9.60 -0.63
N TRP A 212 -4.43 -8.75 -1.21
CA TRP A 212 -2.98 -8.92 -1.16
C TRP A 212 -2.31 -7.74 -0.47
N ASP A 213 -1.41 -8.05 0.47
CA ASP A 213 -0.54 -7.05 1.09
C ASP A 213 0.54 -6.53 0.11
N ARG A 214 1.27 -5.50 0.54
CA ARG A 214 2.31 -4.84 -0.27
C ARG A 214 3.43 -5.75 -0.77
N ARG A 215 3.77 -6.86 -0.10
CA ARG A 215 4.83 -7.75 -0.61
C ARG A 215 4.33 -8.68 -1.70
N ARG A 216 3.03 -9.00 -1.63
CA ARG A 216 2.32 -9.85 -2.58
C ARG A 216 1.60 -9.04 -3.64
N PHE A 217 1.95 -7.77 -3.84
CA PHE A 217 1.27 -6.89 -4.79
C PHE A 217 1.22 -7.45 -6.23
N MET A 218 2.23 -8.24 -6.63
CA MET A 218 2.24 -8.93 -7.92
C MET A 218 1.10 -9.95 -8.08
N HIS A 219 0.62 -10.54 -6.98
CA HIS A 219 -0.54 -11.43 -7.03
C HIS A 219 -1.79 -10.66 -7.46
N ASP A 220 -1.99 -9.43 -6.97
CA ASP A 220 -3.12 -8.59 -7.40
C ASP A 220 -3.07 -8.30 -8.91
N PHE A 221 -1.87 -8.06 -9.46
CA PHE A 221 -1.65 -7.91 -10.89
C PHE A 221 -2.00 -9.16 -11.69
N PHE A 222 -1.54 -10.32 -11.23
CA PHE A 222 -1.79 -11.58 -11.92
C PHE A 222 -3.24 -12.07 -11.77
N GLU A 223 -3.89 -11.76 -10.65
CA GLU A 223 -5.32 -12.01 -10.52
C GLU A 223 -6.14 -11.10 -11.42
N GLY A 224 -5.66 -9.88 -11.68
CA GLY A 224 -6.30 -8.93 -12.58
C GLY A 224 -7.66 -8.43 -12.10
N LYS A 225 -8.09 -8.77 -10.87
CA LYS A 225 -9.34 -8.30 -10.26
C LYS A 225 -9.24 -6.84 -9.85
N SER A 226 -10.35 -6.12 -9.94
CA SER A 226 -10.45 -4.75 -9.43
C SER A 226 -10.90 -4.78 -7.96
N THR A 227 -9.94 -4.95 -7.04
CA THR A 227 -10.21 -5.04 -5.58
C THR A 227 -9.76 -3.81 -4.79
N GLY A 228 -9.15 -2.83 -5.46
CA GLY A 228 -8.70 -1.59 -4.85
C GLY A 228 -9.86 -0.65 -4.53
N ARG A 229 -9.64 0.21 -3.55
CA ARG A 229 -10.62 1.17 -3.03
C ARG A 229 -10.00 2.53 -2.82
N LEU A 230 -10.82 3.57 -2.94
CA LEU A 230 -10.54 4.88 -2.36
C LEU A 230 -11.28 4.97 -1.03
N ILE A 231 -10.54 5.18 0.05
CA ILE A 231 -11.11 5.31 1.39
C ILE A 231 -11.08 6.78 1.80
N ARG A 232 -12.20 7.27 2.33
CA ARG A 232 -12.34 8.58 2.95
C ARG A 232 -12.37 8.41 4.46
N VAL A 233 -11.52 9.13 5.18
CA VAL A 233 -11.50 9.14 6.64
C VAL A 233 -11.61 10.57 7.13
N GLU A 234 -12.69 10.87 7.84
CA GLU A 234 -12.85 12.14 8.53
C GLU A 234 -12.25 12.02 9.93
N PHE A 235 -11.42 12.99 10.31
CA PHE A 235 -10.82 13.08 11.63
C PHE A 235 -11.36 14.29 12.37
N ASP A 236 -11.81 14.08 13.61
CA ASP A 236 -12.16 15.16 14.51
C ASP A 236 -10.91 15.78 15.18
N ARG A 237 -11.12 16.76 16.07
CA ARG A 237 -10.06 17.44 16.82
C ARG A 237 -9.17 16.50 17.63
N ASN A 238 -9.72 15.36 18.06
CA ASN A 238 -9.04 14.37 18.90
C ASN A 238 -8.45 13.23 18.07
N LEU A 239 -8.38 13.38 16.74
CA LEU A 239 -7.90 12.38 15.78
C LEU A 239 -8.74 11.09 15.80
N LYS A 240 -10.01 11.16 16.17
CA LYS A 240 -10.92 10.01 16.08
C LYS A 240 -11.32 9.78 14.61
N PRO A 241 -11.02 8.61 14.01
CA PRO A 241 -11.35 8.35 12.61
C PRO A 241 -12.83 7.98 12.42
N LYS A 242 -13.45 8.52 11.37
CA LYS A 242 -14.73 8.08 10.81
C LYS A 242 -14.53 7.66 9.34
N PRO A 243 -14.22 6.39 9.07
CA PRO A 243 -13.92 5.89 7.74
C PRO A 243 -15.18 5.55 6.92
N SER A 244 -15.07 5.66 5.60
CA SER A 244 -16.07 5.23 4.61
C SER A 244 -15.40 4.89 3.27
N VAL A 245 -16.02 4.03 2.47
CA VAL A 245 -15.56 3.74 1.11
C VAL A 245 -16.10 4.84 0.19
N ALA A 246 -15.19 5.60 -0.43
CA ALA A 246 -15.56 6.67 -1.35
C ALA A 246 -15.77 6.14 -2.78
N LEU A 247 -14.95 5.16 -3.18
CA LEU A 247 -15.03 4.48 -4.47
C LEU A 247 -14.49 3.05 -4.31
N ASP A 248 -15.26 2.04 -4.73
CA ASP A 248 -14.84 0.63 -4.77
C ASP A 248 -14.57 0.18 -6.22
N GLY A 249 -13.95 -0.98 -6.39
CA GLY A 249 -13.77 -1.61 -7.70
C GLY A 249 -12.66 -1.00 -8.55
N LEU A 250 -11.61 -0.46 -7.93
CA LEU A 250 -10.43 0.06 -8.62
C LEU A 250 -9.42 -1.06 -8.89
N GLY A 251 -8.79 -1.06 -10.07
CA GLY A 251 -7.68 -1.95 -10.40
C GLY A 251 -6.38 -1.40 -9.83
N PHE A 252 -5.95 -1.96 -8.68
CA PHE A 252 -4.77 -1.54 -7.95
C PHE A 252 -4.73 -0.01 -7.72
N ALA A 253 -5.55 0.47 -6.77
CA ALA A 253 -5.60 1.90 -6.44
C ALA A 253 -4.27 2.35 -5.81
N ASN A 254 -3.57 3.29 -6.43
CA ASN A 254 -2.18 3.56 -6.09
C ASN A 254 -1.88 5.00 -5.64
N GLY A 255 -1.90 5.96 -6.56
CA GLY A 255 -1.67 7.37 -6.28
C GLY A 255 -2.97 8.13 -6.01
N VAL A 256 -2.95 9.12 -5.11
CA VAL A 256 -4.08 10.01 -4.80
C VAL A 256 -3.62 11.46 -4.81
N GLN A 257 -4.37 12.33 -5.51
CA GLN A 257 -4.08 13.76 -5.58
C GLN A 257 -5.37 14.56 -5.70
N LEU A 258 -5.61 15.48 -4.77
CA LEU A 258 -6.70 16.45 -4.89
C LEU A 258 -6.53 17.27 -6.16
N HIS A 259 -7.64 17.52 -6.84
CA HIS A 259 -7.68 18.32 -8.04
C HIS A 259 -7.85 19.82 -7.67
N PRO A 260 -7.24 20.76 -8.41
CA PRO A 260 -7.37 22.20 -8.16
C PRO A 260 -8.77 22.80 -8.24
N ASP A 261 -9.76 22.02 -8.66
CA ASP A 261 -11.14 22.51 -8.75
C ASP A 261 -11.84 22.60 -7.39
N GLY A 262 -11.23 22.03 -6.34
CA GLY A 262 -11.79 21.98 -4.99
C GLY A 262 -12.98 21.03 -4.84
N GLU A 263 -13.34 20.28 -5.88
CA GLU A 263 -14.51 19.40 -5.89
C GLU A 263 -14.16 17.93 -6.15
N SER A 264 -12.98 17.66 -6.70
CA SER A 264 -12.59 16.33 -7.12
C SER A 264 -11.16 15.98 -6.76
N LEU A 265 -10.83 14.71 -6.94
CA LEU A 265 -9.49 14.18 -6.79
C LEU A 265 -9.21 13.13 -7.87
N LEU A 266 -7.93 12.88 -8.10
CA LEU A 266 -7.44 11.90 -9.05
C LEU A 266 -6.93 10.66 -8.30
N VAL A 267 -7.22 9.49 -8.86
CA VAL A 267 -6.74 8.19 -8.37
C VAL A 267 -6.06 7.44 -9.51
N SER A 268 -4.81 7.00 -9.32
CA SER A 268 -4.13 6.12 -10.26
C SER A 268 -4.63 4.69 -10.11
N GLU A 269 -5.16 4.10 -11.18
CA GLU A 269 -5.41 2.65 -11.26
C GLU A 269 -4.22 1.99 -11.95
N CYS A 270 -3.29 1.45 -11.15
CA CYS A 270 -2.02 0.96 -11.66
C CYS A 270 -2.22 -0.18 -12.66
N SER A 271 -3.02 -1.20 -12.30
CA SER A 271 -3.22 -2.39 -13.16
C SER A 271 -4.08 -2.11 -14.41
N ARG A 272 -4.67 -0.92 -14.51
CA ARG A 272 -5.51 -0.49 -15.65
C ARG A 272 -4.86 0.57 -16.52
N ALA A 273 -3.63 0.99 -16.20
CA ALA A 273 -2.89 2.03 -16.92
C ALA A 273 -3.74 3.30 -17.19
N ARG A 274 -4.49 3.76 -16.17
CA ARG A 274 -5.41 4.90 -16.28
C ARG A 274 -5.50 5.70 -14.98
N ILE A 275 -6.03 6.92 -15.08
CA ILE A 275 -6.35 7.78 -13.94
C ILE A 275 -7.86 7.98 -13.89
N ILE A 276 -8.45 7.81 -12.72
CA ILE A 276 -9.85 8.10 -12.43
C ILE A 276 -9.95 9.45 -11.75
N ARG A 277 -10.97 10.23 -12.09
CA ARG A 277 -11.38 11.43 -11.35
C ARG A 277 -12.63 11.12 -10.55
N TYR A 278 -12.58 11.33 -9.25
CA TYR A 278 -13.69 11.15 -8.31
C TYR A 278 -14.11 12.50 -7.74
N PHE A 279 -15.41 12.78 -7.71
CA PHE A 279 -15.95 14.05 -7.19
C PHE A 279 -16.39 13.87 -5.73
N HIS A 280 -15.71 14.54 -4.80
CA HIS A 280 -16.01 14.45 -3.37
C HIS A 280 -17.00 15.52 -2.88
N SER A 281 -17.22 16.57 -3.66
CA SER A 281 -18.20 17.64 -3.41
C SER A 281 -18.78 18.16 -4.73
N GLY A 282 -19.60 19.21 -4.64
CA GLY A 282 -20.29 19.79 -5.79
C GLY A 282 -21.46 18.94 -6.31
N PRO A 283 -22.08 19.34 -7.43
CA PRO A 283 -23.26 18.68 -8.00
C PRO A 283 -23.02 17.23 -8.44
N LYS A 284 -21.76 16.87 -8.71
CA LYS A 284 -21.34 15.52 -9.13
C LYS A 284 -20.85 14.65 -7.98
N ARG A 285 -21.01 15.08 -6.72
CA ARG A 285 -20.53 14.35 -5.55
C ARG A 285 -20.90 12.86 -5.60
N GLY A 286 -19.91 12.01 -5.36
CA GLY A 286 -20.05 10.54 -5.40
C GLY A 286 -19.89 9.92 -6.80
N GLN A 287 -19.89 10.73 -7.86
CA GLN A 287 -19.64 10.25 -9.22
C GLN A 287 -18.13 10.17 -9.51
N HIS A 288 -17.78 9.37 -10.51
CA HIS A 288 -16.42 9.30 -11.03
C HIS A 288 -16.41 9.18 -12.55
N SER A 289 -15.27 9.49 -13.16
CA SER A 289 -15.05 9.39 -14.60
C SER A 289 -13.60 9.08 -14.91
N VAL A 290 -13.32 8.57 -16.11
CA VAL A 290 -11.95 8.36 -16.58
C VAL A 290 -11.34 9.71 -16.92
N PHE A 291 -10.27 10.09 -16.22
CA PHE A 291 -9.53 11.34 -16.49
C PHE A 291 -8.55 11.17 -17.65
N THR A 292 -7.80 10.07 -17.65
CA THR A 292 -6.94 9.67 -18.77
C THR A 292 -6.80 8.16 -18.81
N LYS A 293 -6.64 7.58 -20.00
CA LYS A 293 -6.61 6.14 -20.25
C LYS A 293 -5.44 5.76 -21.13
N ASN A 294 -5.11 4.47 -21.14
CA ASN A 294 -4.06 3.88 -21.96
C ASN A 294 -2.72 4.62 -21.81
N LEU A 295 -2.31 4.83 -20.56
CA LEU A 295 -1.07 5.50 -20.24
C LEU A 295 0.13 4.67 -20.71
N PRO A 296 1.22 5.32 -21.16
CA PRO A 296 2.49 4.61 -21.40
C PRO A 296 3.07 4.20 -20.05
N GLY A 297 2.89 2.91 -19.71
CA GLY A 297 3.29 2.32 -18.44
C GLY A 297 2.24 2.45 -17.33
N PHE A 298 2.50 1.76 -16.23
CA PHE A 298 1.60 1.70 -15.08
C PHE A 298 1.77 2.91 -14.15
N PRO A 299 0.68 3.62 -13.80
CA PRO A 299 0.75 4.84 -13.01
C PRO A 299 0.89 4.58 -11.51
N ASP A 300 1.89 5.24 -10.93
CA ASP A 300 2.14 5.25 -9.49
C ASP A 300 1.44 6.43 -8.78
N ASN A 301 2.05 6.92 -7.70
CA ASN A 301 1.90 8.30 -7.20
C ASN A 301 1.75 9.34 -8.32
N ILE A 302 0.72 10.19 -8.18
CA ILE A 302 0.41 11.34 -9.03
C ILE A 302 0.53 12.62 -8.19
N ARG A 303 1.22 13.63 -8.69
CA ARG A 303 1.46 14.88 -7.97
C ARG A 303 1.20 16.08 -8.87
N ILE A 304 0.52 17.07 -8.35
CA ILE A 304 0.38 18.34 -9.05
C ILE A 304 1.75 19.04 -9.15
N SER A 305 2.02 19.63 -10.31
CA SER A 305 3.21 20.46 -10.52
C SER A 305 3.09 21.78 -9.74
N SER A 306 4.22 22.44 -9.50
CA SER A 306 4.26 23.76 -8.86
C SER A 306 3.46 24.83 -9.61
N SER A 307 3.27 24.67 -10.92
CA SER A 307 2.45 25.56 -11.74
C SER A 307 0.94 25.42 -11.48
N GLY A 308 0.50 24.31 -10.86
CA GLY A 308 -0.91 23.98 -10.70
C GLY A 308 -1.61 23.52 -12.00
N GLN A 309 -0.93 23.58 -13.15
CA GLN A 309 -1.56 23.36 -14.48
C GLN A 309 -1.35 21.94 -15.03
N SER A 310 -0.38 21.21 -14.49
CA SER A 310 -0.05 19.85 -14.94
C SER A 310 0.19 18.92 -13.76
N PHE A 311 0.06 17.62 -14.01
CA PHE A 311 0.35 16.56 -13.05
C PHE A 311 1.57 15.76 -13.52
N SER A 312 2.45 15.45 -12.58
CA SER A 312 3.54 14.50 -12.75
C SER A 312 3.13 13.16 -12.16
N ARG A 313 3.61 12.07 -12.75
CA ARG A 313 3.41 10.71 -12.23
C ARG A 313 4.68 9.92 -12.38
N ARG A 314 4.90 8.98 -11.47
CA ARG A 314 5.95 7.97 -11.63
C ARG A 314 5.39 6.77 -12.40
N ASN A 315 6.25 6.13 -13.20
CA ASN A 315 5.97 4.83 -13.81
C ASN A 315 6.51 3.74 -12.87
N GLY A 316 5.65 2.81 -12.51
CA GLY A 316 5.89 1.82 -11.45
C GLY A 316 4.65 1.71 -10.56
N CYS A 317 4.53 0.65 -9.76
CA CYS A 317 3.38 0.51 -8.87
C CYS A 317 3.73 0.56 -7.37
N CYS A 318 5.01 0.48 -7.00
CA CYS A 318 5.44 0.35 -5.60
C CYS A 318 6.94 0.65 -5.38
#